data_AF-A0AAI8WBE4-F1
#
_entry.id   AF-A0AAI8WBE4-F1
#
_cell.length_a   1.000
_cell.length_b   1.000
_cell.length_c   1.000
_cell.angle_alpha   90.00
_cell.angle_beta   90.00
_cell.angle_gamma   90.00
#
_symmetry.space_group_name_H-M   'P 1'
#
loop_
_entity.id
_entity.type
_entity.pdbx_description
1 polymer ?
#
loop_
_entity_poly.entity_id
_entity_poly.type
_entity_poly.pdbx_seq_one_letter_code
_entity_poly.pdbx_strand_id
1 'polypeptide(L)'
;MYSPIQVPYIVNPIYQKYFKYPAIVIPSLQDFVICLWEHQSLTQDSYEVNDLIIPDGCIDLFIDFKKQSSNFQVSVKQSMISIAISEFKIPFNLDYFFSLSYSQQKEYFIDYLHQLIEGHTPNQFIKLIDRFSQIPASTIQDLCQDLVVGTRQCQQLFKKYYGISPQLMLLTLRFQYCLKILTDPHASEKKLIALHYYDQSHLIKD
;
A
#
# COMPACT_ATOMS: atom_id res chain seq x y z
N MET A 1 12.63 -5.68 -5.36
CA MET A 1 11.28 -5.13 -5.48
C MET A 1 10.84 -4.68 -4.10
N TYR A 2 10.17 -3.54 -3.99
CA TYR A 2 9.58 -3.10 -2.73
C TYR A 2 8.56 -4.14 -2.24
N SER A 3 8.50 -4.38 -0.93
CA SER A 3 7.42 -5.13 -0.31
C SER A 3 6.97 -4.32 0.91
N PRO A 4 5.74 -3.79 0.92
CA PRO A 4 5.22 -3.11 2.11
C PRO A 4 5.17 -4.10 3.26
N ILE A 5 5.59 -3.65 4.44
CA ILE A 5 5.53 -4.43 5.67
C ILE A 5 4.30 -3.98 6.41
N GLN A 6 3.44 -4.94 6.73
CA GLN A 6 2.28 -4.76 7.60
C GLN A 6 2.57 -5.45 8.94
N VAL A 7 2.68 -4.64 9.99
CA VAL A 7 3.04 -5.06 11.35
C VAL A 7 1.90 -5.79 12.08
N PRO A 8 0.60 -5.52 11.87
CA PRO A 8 -0.49 -6.21 12.56
C PRO A 8 -0.33 -7.73 12.65
N TYR A 9 -0.06 -8.37 11.53
CA TYR A 9 0.09 -9.82 11.45
C TYR A 9 1.40 -10.31 12.12
N ILE A 10 2.41 -9.46 12.26
CA ILE A 10 3.70 -9.83 12.86
C ILE A 10 3.63 -9.82 14.39
N VAL A 11 2.94 -8.83 14.97
CA VAL A 11 3.02 -8.56 16.42
C VAL A 11 1.74 -8.84 17.18
N ASN A 12 0.59 -8.99 16.50
CA ASN A 12 -0.68 -9.20 17.16
C ASN A 12 -1.09 -10.70 17.17
N PRO A 13 -0.96 -11.40 18.31
CA PRO A 13 -1.27 -12.83 18.40
C PRO A 13 -2.76 -13.15 18.20
N ILE A 14 -3.65 -12.20 18.50
CA ILE A 14 -5.09 -12.34 18.22
C ILE A 14 -5.31 -12.37 16.71
N TYR A 15 -4.59 -11.51 15.98
CA TYR A 15 -4.66 -11.43 14.53
C TYR A 15 -4.18 -12.72 13.87
N GLN A 16 -3.02 -13.24 14.29
CA GLN A 16 -2.49 -14.52 13.81
C GLN A 16 -3.41 -15.71 14.10
N LYS A 17 -4.16 -15.66 15.21
CA LYS A 17 -5.05 -16.75 15.60
C LYS A 17 -6.37 -16.75 14.82
N TYR A 18 -6.94 -15.57 14.56
CA TYR A 18 -8.31 -15.45 14.05
C TYR A 18 -8.42 -14.92 12.63
N PHE A 19 -7.33 -14.42 12.04
CA PHE A 19 -7.35 -13.87 10.69
C PHE A 19 -6.25 -14.46 9.83
N LYS A 20 -6.59 -14.71 8.56
CA LYS A 20 -5.64 -14.99 7.50
C LYS A 20 -5.39 -13.67 6.77
N TYR A 21 -4.12 -13.27 6.71
CA TYR A 21 -3.67 -11.98 6.14
C TYR A 21 -2.43 -12.10 5.23
N PRO A 22 -2.45 -12.92 4.17
CA PRO A 22 -1.31 -13.04 3.26
C PRO A 22 -1.25 -11.89 2.25
N ALA A 23 -0.02 -11.49 1.91
CA ALA A 23 0.26 -10.74 0.69
C ALA A 23 0.37 -11.71 -0.50
N ILE A 24 -0.28 -11.36 -1.61
CA ILE A 24 -0.27 -12.11 -2.85
C ILE A 24 0.34 -11.23 -3.93
N VAL A 25 1.42 -11.71 -4.56
CA VAL A 25 2.01 -11.06 -5.75
C VAL A 25 1.40 -11.71 -6.99
N ILE A 26 0.93 -10.88 -7.91
CA ILE A 26 0.37 -11.33 -9.20
C ILE A 26 1.38 -10.98 -10.30
N PRO A 27 2.16 -11.95 -10.83
CA PRO A 27 3.25 -11.66 -11.76
C PRO A 27 2.84 -10.85 -12.98
N SER A 28 1.64 -11.09 -13.50
CA SER A 28 1.09 -10.39 -14.67
C SER A 28 0.71 -8.93 -14.39
N LEU A 29 0.60 -8.52 -13.11
CA LEU A 29 0.27 -7.15 -12.67
C LEU A 29 1.45 -6.45 -11.99
N GLN A 30 2.61 -7.11 -11.83
CA GLN A 30 3.72 -6.67 -10.97
C GLN A 30 4.26 -5.26 -11.32
N ASP A 31 4.08 -4.85 -12.57
CA ASP A 31 4.51 -3.56 -13.10
C ASP A 31 3.64 -2.39 -12.60
N PHE A 32 2.44 -2.67 -12.08
CA PHE A 32 1.46 -1.70 -11.59
C PHE A 32 1.02 -1.95 -10.14
N VAL A 33 1.01 -3.21 -9.72
CA VAL A 33 0.52 -3.67 -8.41
C VAL A 33 1.65 -4.41 -7.72
N ILE A 34 2.12 -3.87 -6.59
CA ILE A 34 3.18 -4.48 -5.78
C ILE A 34 2.71 -5.80 -5.18
N CYS A 35 1.56 -5.77 -4.50
CA CYS A 35 0.88 -6.94 -3.96
C CYS A 35 -0.59 -6.62 -3.65
N LEU A 36 -1.38 -7.66 -3.44
CA LEU A 36 -2.74 -7.60 -2.89
C LEU A 36 -2.75 -8.26 -1.51
N TRP A 37 -3.39 -7.63 -0.53
CA TRP A 37 -3.56 -8.20 0.80
C TRP A 37 -4.94 -8.83 0.92
N GLU A 38 -4.99 -10.09 1.37
CA GLU A 38 -6.24 -10.82 1.59
C GLU A 38 -6.59 -10.79 3.08
N HIS A 39 -7.65 -10.08 3.49
CA HIS A 39 -8.12 -10.09 4.88
C HIS A 39 -9.31 -11.04 5.06
N GLN A 40 -9.08 -12.21 5.66
CA GLN A 40 -10.11 -13.23 5.88
C GLN A 40 -10.23 -13.62 7.35
N SER A 41 -11.45 -13.53 7.92
CA SER A 41 -11.73 -14.06 9.25
C SER A 41 -11.78 -15.60 9.23
N LEU A 42 -11.14 -16.23 10.20
CA LEU A 42 -11.14 -17.68 10.43
C LEU A 42 -12.20 -18.09 11.47
N THR A 43 -12.92 -17.13 12.04
CA THR A 43 -13.97 -17.34 13.04
C THR A 43 -15.24 -16.57 12.69
N GLN A 44 -16.38 -17.09 13.17
CA GLN A 44 -17.67 -16.40 13.11
C GLN A 44 -17.95 -15.56 14.37
N ASP A 45 -17.14 -15.74 15.41
CA ASP A 45 -17.27 -15.00 16.66
C ASP A 45 -16.87 -13.54 16.47
N SER A 46 -17.56 -12.65 17.19
CA SER A 46 -17.22 -11.23 17.22
C SER A 46 -16.09 -10.98 18.22
N TYR A 47 -14.98 -10.45 17.75
CA TYR A 47 -13.89 -9.97 18.60
C TYR A 47 -13.52 -8.55 18.21
N GLU A 48 -13.24 -7.74 19.22
CA GLU A 48 -12.64 -6.42 19.02
C GLU A 48 -11.12 -6.58 19.01
N VAL A 49 -10.50 -6.09 17.94
CA VAL A 49 -9.04 -6.08 17.81
C VAL A 49 -8.61 -4.64 17.64
N ASN A 50 -7.83 -4.14 18.59
CA ASN A 50 -7.13 -2.89 18.44
C ASN A 50 -5.87 -3.14 17.63
N ASP A 51 -5.81 -2.55 16.45
CA ASP A 51 -4.74 -2.79 15.51
C ASP A 51 -4.03 -1.49 15.12
N LEU A 52 -2.71 -1.59 14.97
CA LEU A 52 -1.87 -0.45 14.62
C LEU A 52 -1.82 -0.35 13.10
N ILE A 53 -2.61 0.56 12.53
CA ILE A 53 -2.51 0.91 11.11
C ILE A 53 -1.25 1.75 10.92
N ILE A 54 -0.31 1.22 10.13
CA ILE A 54 0.96 1.90 9.83
C ILE A 54 0.95 2.53 8.45
N PRO A 55 1.69 3.64 8.24
CA PRO A 55 1.83 4.22 6.92
C PRO A 55 2.69 3.32 6.03
N ASP A 56 2.11 2.84 4.93
CA ASP A 56 2.80 2.02 3.93
C ASP A 56 2.54 2.48 2.48
N GLY A 57 1.68 3.49 2.30
CA GLY A 57 1.35 4.04 0.99
C GLY A 57 0.44 3.14 0.16
N CYS A 58 -0.15 2.09 0.76
CA CYS A 58 -1.14 1.26 0.10
C CYS A 58 -2.46 2.01 -0.12
N ILE A 59 -3.21 1.53 -1.11
CA ILE A 59 -4.60 1.91 -1.33
C ILE A 59 -5.45 0.78 -0.75
N ASP A 60 -6.26 1.09 0.25
CA ASP A 60 -7.15 0.11 0.84
C ASP A 60 -8.47 0.08 0.07
N LEU A 61 -8.95 -1.11 -0.27
CA LEU A 61 -10.25 -1.33 -0.88
C LEU A 61 -11.11 -2.14 0.09
N PHE A 62 -12.16 -1.51 0.61
CA PHE A 62 -13.12 -2.15 1.50
C PHE A 62 -14.40 -2.50 0.74
N ILE A 63 -14.80 -3.77 0.86
CA ILE A 63 -16.04 -4.30 0.30
C ILE A 63 -16.85 -4.90 1.46
N ASP A 64 -18.03 -4.34 1.72
CA ASP A 64 -18.96 -4.88 2.70
C ASP A 64 -19.80 -6.01 2.08
N PHE A 65 -19.39 -7.25 2.33
CA PHE A 65 -20.09 -8.45 1.86
C PHE A 65 -21.48 -8.64 2.50
N LYS A 66 -21.76 -8.06 3.67
CA LYS A 66 -23.07 -8.18 4.34
C LYS A 66 -24.10 -7.23 3.77
N LYS A 67 -23.66 -6.04 3.33
CA LYS A 67 -24.57 -5.03 2.78
C LYS A 67 -24.72 -5.11 1.26
N GLN A 68 -23.91 -5.93 0.57
CA GLN A 68 -23.84 -5.97 -0.91
C GLN A 68 -23.86 -4.56 -1.50
N SER A 69 -23.20 -3.62 -0.82
CA SER A 69 -23.33 -2.20 -1.13
C SER A 69 -22.64 -1.91 -2.45
N SER A 70 -23.25 -1.09 -3.30
CA SER A 70 -22.78 -0.78 -4.65
C SER A 70 -21.48 0.03 -4.73
N ASN A 71 -20.83 0.28 -3.59
CA ASN A 71 -19.73 1.21 -3.45
C ASN A 71 -18.52 0.46 -2.89
N PHE A 72 -17.41 0.48 -3.62
CA PHE A 72 -16.10 0.18 -3.03
C PHE A 72 -15.73 1.39 -2.18
N GLN A 73 -15.36 1.15 -0.93
CA GLN A 73 -14.81 2.22 -0.12
C GLN A 73 -13.30 2.17 -0.30
N VAL A 74 -12.75 3.16 -0.99
CA VAL A 74 -11.31 3.32 -1.12
C VAL A 74 -10.83 4.16 0.06
N SER A 75 -9.76 3.75 0.73
CA SER A 75 -9.07 4.64 1.66
C SER A 75 -7.75 5.03 1.03
N VAL A 76 -7.54 6.33 0.88
CA VAL A 76 -6.24 6.89 0.52
C VAL A 76 -5.85 7.79 1.67
N LYS A 77 -4.71 7.51 2.32
CA LYS A 77 -4.06 8.42 3.28
C LYS A 77 -4.69 8.48 4.69
N GLN A 78 -5.26 7.37 5.18
CA GLN A 78 -6.00 7.31 6.47
C GLN A 78 -7.24 8.24 6.52
N SER A 79 -7.52 8.99 5.45
CA SER A 79 -8.80 9.65 5.19
C SER A 79 -9.62 8.76 4.26
N MET A 80 -10.80 8.36 4.71
CA MET A 80 -11.69 7.52 3.94
C MET A 80 -12.28 8.33 2.78
N ILE A 81 -11.88 8.03 1.54
CA ILE A 81 -12.42 8.67 0.33
C ILE A 81 -13.21 7.61 -0.42
N SER A 82 -14.52 7.57 -0.21
CA SER A 82 -15.37 6.63 -0.96
C SER A 82 -15.38 7.01 -2.45
N ILE A 83 -14.81 6.15 -3.30
CA ILE A 83 -14.90 6.26 -4.76
C ILE A 83 -15.90 5.21 -5.20
N ALA A 84 -17.01 5.63 -5.80
CA ALA A 84 -17.96 4.67 -6.32
C ALA A 84 -17.32 3.91 -7.49
N ILE A 85 -17.55 2.59 -7.57
CA ILE A 85 -17.04 1.79 -8.70
C ILE A 85 -17.49 2.38 -10.04
N SER A 86 -18.69 2.94 -10.09
CA SER A 86 -19.23 3.61 -11.28
C SER A 86 -18.37 4.76 -11.80
N GLU A 87 -17.40 5.26 -11.02
CA GLU A 87 -16.46 6.29 -11.45
C GLU A 87 -15.32 5.72 -12.31
N PHE A 88 -15.09 4.40 -12.31
CA PHE A 88 -14.13 3.78 -13.21
C PHE A 88 -14.67 3.71 -14.63
N LYS A 89 -13.79 3.92 -15.63
CA LYS A 89 -14.15 3.88 -17.05
C LYS A 89 -14.66 2.52 -17.49
N ILE A 90 -14.16 1.46 -16.86
CA ILE A 90 -14.56 0.08 -17.15
C ILE A 90 -15.60 -0.30 -16.10
N PRO A 91 -16.81 -0.72 -16.50
CA PRO A 91 -17.83 -1.12 -15.55
C PRO A 91 -17.43 -2.41 -14.85
N PHE A 92 -17.66 -2.49 -13.54
CA PHE A 92 -17.51 -3.71 -12.75
C PHE A 92 -18.89 -4.23 -12.38
N ASN A 93 -19.20 -5.48 -12.73
CA ASN A 93 -20.51 -6.07 -12.46
C ASN A 93 -20.56 -6.60 -11.03
N LEU A 94 -21.07 -5.78 -10.13
CA LEU A 94 -21.23 -6.10 -8.71
C LEU A 94 -22.17 -7.29 -8.45
N ASP A 95 -23.30 -7.34 -9.15
CA ASP A 95 -24.28 -8.41 -8.97
C ASP A 95 -23.67 -9.76 -9.34
N TYR A 96 -22.95 -9.80 -10.46
CA TYR A 96 -22.20 -10.98 -10.86
C TYR A 96 -21.09 -11.30 -9.86
N PHE A 97 -20.28 -10.32 -9.46
CA PHE A 97 -19.23 -10.51 -8.46
C PHE A 97 -19.75 -11.13 -7.16
N PHE A 98 -20.83 -10.61 -6.58
CA PHE A 98 -21.41 -11.15 -5.35
C PHE A 98 -22.13 -12.49 -5.53
N SER A 99 -22.46 -12.89 -6.77
CA SER A 99 -23.00 -14.22 -7.07
C SER A 99 -21.95 -15.34 -7.11
N LEU A 100 -20.66 -14.97 -7.24
CA LEU A 100 -19.53 -15.89 -7.35
C LEU A 100 -19.09 -16.42 -5.98
N SER A 101 -18.46 -17.60 -5.96
CA SER A 101 -17.73 -18.06 -4.77
C SER A 101 -16.54 -17.15 -4.48
N TYR A 102 -16.04 -17.16 -3.24
CA TYR A 102 -14.90 -16.33 -2.84
C TYR A 102 -13.65 -16.50 -3.74
N SER A 103 -13.36 -17.74 -4.17
CA SER A 103 -12.23 -17.99 -5.07
C SER A 103 -12.44 -17.33 -6.44
N GLN A 104 -13.64 -17.46 -6.99
CA GLN A 104 -14.01 -16.88 -8.28
C GLN A 104 -14.10 -15.35 -8.21
N GLN A 105 -14.50 -14.79 -7.06
CA GLN A 105 -14.45 -13.34 -6.82
C GLN A 105 -13.04 -12.80 -6.95
N LYS A 106 -12.05 -13.48 -6.36
CA LYS A 106 -10.65 -13.08 -6.47
C LYS A 106 -10.17 -13.09 -7.91
N GLU A 107 -10.46 -14.15 -8.65
CA GLU A 107 -10.12 -14.26 -10.08
C GLU A 107 -10.78 -13.13 -10.89
N TYR A 108 -12.09 -12.91 -10.71
CA TYR A 108 -12.83 -11.85 -11.38
C TYR A 108 -12.26 -10.46 -11.09
N PHE A 109 -11.85 -10.20 -9.85
CA PHE A 109 -11.24 -8.92 -9.48
C PHE A 109 -9.85 -8.74 -10.11
N ILE A 110 -9.03 -9.79 -10.14
CA ILE A 110 -7.71 -9.77 -10.82
C ILE A 110 -7.89 -9.53 -12.33
N ASP A 111 -8.85 -10.19 -12.97
CA ASP A 111 -9.16 -9.98 -14.39
C ASP A 111 -9.64 -8.55 -14.65
N TYR A 112 -10.41 -7.97 -13.74
CA TYR A 112 -10.80 -6.57 -13.83
C TYR A 112 -9.61 -5.62 -13.71
N LEU A 113 -8.66 -5.88 -12.80
CA LEU A 113 -7.42 -5.11 -12.73
C LEU A 113 -6.61 -5.20 -14.03
N HIS A 114 -6.58 -6.38 -14.67
CA HIS A 114 -5.96 -6.56 -15.99
C HIS A 114 -6.58 -5.65 -17.05
N GLN A 115 -7.92 -5.58 -17.10
CA GLN A 115 -8.62 -4.69 -18.03
C GLN A 115 -8.31 -3.22 -17.75
N LEU A 116 -8.21 -2.81 -16.47
CA LEU A 116 -7.89 -1.43 -16.10
C LEU A 116 -6.49 -0.98 -16.54
N ILE A 117 -5.53 -1.91 -16.60
CA ILE A 117 -4.15 -1.59 -17.01
C ILE A 117 -3.88 -1.87 -18.49
N GLU A 118 -4.85 -2.42 -19.22
CA GLU A 118 -4.68 -2.75 -20.63
C GLU A 118 -4.33 -1.51 -21.46
N GLY A 119 -3.27 -1.60 -22.26
CA GLY A 119 -2.78 -0.48 -23.07
C GLY A 119 -2.05 0.62 -22.27
N HIS A 120 -1.90 0.47 -20.95
CA HIS A 120 -1.12 1.38 -20.11
C HIS A 120 0.31 0.89 -19.92
N THR A 121 1.24 1.81 -19.67
CA THR A 121 2.60 1.50 -19.25
C THR A 121 2.93 2.19 -17.92
N PRO A 122 3.73 1.58 -17.03
CA PRO A 122 4.06 2.18 -15.75
C PRO A 122 4.85 3.46 -15.95
N ASN A 123 4.31 4.56 -15.43
CA ASN A 123 4.99 5.84 -15.47
C ASN A 123 6.14 5.89 -14.45
N GLN A 124 6.91 6.98 -14.48
CA GLN A 124 8.04 7.17 -13.57
C GLN A 124 7.66 7.17 -12.08
N PHE A 125 6.41 7.48 -11.73
CA PHE A 125 5.92 7.50 -10.34
C PHE A 125 5.64 6.08 -9.82
N ILE A 126 5.16 5.17 -10.65
CA ILE A 126 5.05 3.76 -10.22
C ILE A 126 6.46 3.19 -9.98
N LYS A 127 7.38 3.44 -10.91
CA LYS A 127 8.80 3.01 -10.80
C LYS A 127 9.57 3.70 -9.67
N LEU A 128 9.09 4.85 -9.19
CA LEU A 128 9.72 5.62 -8.13
C LEU A 128 9.73 4.85 -6.79
N ILE A 129 8.65 4.13 -6.48
CA ILE A 129 8.54 3.38 -5.22
C ILE A 129 9.61 2.29 -5.17
N ASP A 130 9.76 1.51 -6.23
CA ASP A 130 10.81 0.48 -6.30
C ASP A 130 12.20 1.07 -6.13
N ARG A 131 12.46 2.23 -6.73
CA ARG A 131 13.76 2.91 -6.63
C ARG A 131 14.07 3.33 -5.20
N PHE A 132 13.15 4.03 -4.54
CA PHE A 132 13.38 4.55 -3.18
C PHE A 132 13.12 3.54 -2.06
N SER A 133 12.54 2.38 -2.36
CA SER A 133 12.43 1.28 -1.41
C SER A 133 13.76 0.63 -1.05
N GLN A 134 14.77 0.74 -1.92
CA GLN A 134 16.07 0.15 -1.68
C GLN A 134 16.94 1.05 -0.82
N ILE A 135 16.93 2.35 -1.12
CA ILE A 135 17.57 3.41 -0.34
C ILE A 135 16.68 4.65 -0.48
N PRO A 136 15.97 5.08 0.59
CA PRO A 136 15.10 6.25 0.52
C PRO A 136 15.92 7.54 0.36
N ALA A 137 15.35 8.55 -0.30
CA ALA A 137 16.04 9.82 -0.53
C ALA A 137 16.43 10.52 0.78
N SER A 138 17.55 11.24 0.77
CA SER A 138 18.03 12.01 1.93
C SER A 138 17.20 13.28 2.17
N THR A 139 16.65 13.87 1.10
CA THR A 139 15.81 15.07 1.18
C THR A 139 14.72 15.06 0.10
N ILE A 140 13.74 15.96 0.25
CA ILE A 140 12.74 16.24 -0.80
C ILE A 140 13.43 16.77 -2.06
N GLN A 141 14.54 17.50 -1.91
CA GLN A 141 15.26 18.08 -3.04
C GLN A 141 15.86 16.97 -3.91
N ASP A 142 16.46 15.96 -3.29
CA ASP A 142 17.00 14.78 -3.98
C ASP A 142 15.87 14.03 -4.71
N LEU A 143 14.73 13.84 -4.04
CA LEU A 143 13.54 13.22 -4.61
C LEU A 143 13.04 13.95 -5.87
N CYS A 144 13.02 15.28 -5.85
CA CYS A 144 12.58 16.08 -6.99
C CYS A 144 13.64 16.15 -8.10
N GLN A 145 14.94 16.13 -7.75
CA GLN A 145 16.04 16.09 -8.71
C GLN A 145 16.07 14.77 -9.48
N ASP A 146 15.83 13.65 -8.82
CA ASP A 146 15.73 12.32 -9.44
C ASP A 146 14.55 12.20 -10.43
N LEU A 147 13.49 12.97 -10.16
CA LEU A 147 12.34 13.11 -11.06
C LEU A 147 12.57 14.15 -12.17
N VAL A 148 13.69 14.89 -12.13
CA VAL A 148 14.02 15.98 -13.05
C VAL A 148 12.91 17.05 -13.10
N VAL A 149 12.36 17.40 -11.93
CA VAL A 149 11.28 18.39 -11.80
C VAL A 149 11.60 19.44 -10.73
N GLY A 150 11.10 20.67 -10.94
CA GLY A 150 11.17 21.71 -9.92
C GLY A 150 10.27 21.41 -8.72
N THR A 151 10.57 21.98 -7.56
CA THR A 151 9.87 21.73 -6.28
C THR A 151 8.35 21.93 -6.35
N ARG A 152 7.89 23.02 -6.97
CA ARG A 152 6.44 23.29 -7.15
C ARG A 152 5.76 22.22 -8.01
N GLN A 153 6.42 21.80 -9.08
CA GLN A 153 5.91 20.77 -9.97
C GLN A 153 5.92 19.40 -9.27
N CYS A 154 6.97 19.10 -8.50
CA CYS A 154 7.08 17.93 -7.65
C CYS A 154 5.88 17.82 -6.70
N GLN A 155 5.53 18.88 -5.96
CA GLN A 155 4.35 18.89 -5.10
C GLN A 155 3.04 18.61 -5.85
N GLN A 156 2.84 19.22 -7.02
CA GLN A 156 1.65 19.00 -7.83
C GLN A 156 1.57 17.57 -8.37
N LEU A 157 2.69 17.01 -8.83
CA LEU A 157 2.75 15.66 -9.39
C LEU A 157 2.52 14.60 -8.31
N PHE A 158 3.08 14.76 -7.10
CA PHE A 158 2.81 13.84 -6.00
C PHE A 158 1.34 13.87 -5.57
N LYS A 159 0.74 15.07 -5.49
CA LYS A 159 -0.69 15.20 -5.23
C LYS A 159 -1.53 14.54 -6.33
N LYS A 160 -1.11 14.67 -7.59
CA LYS A 160 -1.80 14.09 -8.75
C LYS A 160 -1.71 12.56 -8.79
N TYR A 161 -0.54 11.99 -8.57
CA TYR A 161 -0.30 10.55 -8.77
C TYR A 161 -0.44 9.70 -7.51
N TYR A 162 -0.21 10.26 -6.32
CA TYR A 162 -0.31 9.53 -5.05
C TYR A 162 -1.35 10.12 -4.08
N GLY A 163 -1.92 11.30 -4.35
CA GLY A 163 -2.81 11.98 -3.41
C GLY A 163 -2.11 12.57 -2.17
N ILE A 164 -0.78 12.44 -2.08
CA ILE A 164 0.03 12.86 -0.92
C ILE A 164 1.10 13.90 -1.29
N SER A 165 1.70 14.54 -0.29
CA SER A 165 2.84 15.43 -0.52
C SER A 165 4.13 14.62 -0.69
N PRO A 166 5.16 15.16 -1.36
CA PRO A 166 6.46 14.49 -1.44
C PRO A 166 7.11 14.27 -0.06
N GLN A 167 6.85 15.15 0.90
CA GLN A 167 7.27 14.99 2.30
C GLN A 167 6.68 13.73 2.91
N LEU A 168 5.36 13.57 2.82
CA LEU A 168 4.67 12.42 3.40
C LEU A 168 5.12 11.12 2.71
N MET A 169 5.28 11.12 1.39
CA MET A 169 5.80 9.96 0.68
C MET A 169 7.21 9.58 1.16
N LEU A 170 8.09 10.57 1.32
CA LEU A 170 9.46 10.32 1.77
C LEU A 170 9.49 9.74 3.20
N LEU A 171 8.66 10.29 4.09
CA LEU A 171 8.49 9.77 5.46
C LEU A 171 7.96 8.33 5.44
N THR A 172 6.94 8.03 4.63
CA THR A 172 6.40 6.66 4.48
C THR A 172 7.47 5.68 4.00
N LEU A 173 8.26 6.04 2.98
CA LEU A 173 9.31 5.18 2.46
C LEU A 173 10.43 4.93 3.49
N ARG A 174 10.83 5.96 4.25
CA ARG A 174 11.81 5.83 5.33
C ARG A 174 11.29 4.94 6.45
N PHE A 175 10.05 5.16 6.88
CA PHE A 175 9.42 4.36 7.93
C PHE A 175 9.38 2.88 7.53
N GLN A 176 8.94 2.57 6.31
CA GLN A 176 8.90 1.21 5.77
C GLN A 176 10.29 0.58 5.63
N TYR A 177 11.30 1.36 5.26
CA TYR A 177 12.67 0.89 5.21
C TYR A 177 13.26 0.62 6.61
N CYS A 178 12.96 1.45 7.60
CA CYS A 178 13.32 1.22 9.01
C CYS A 178 12.64 -0.05 9.55
N LEU A 179 11.34 -0.24 9.27
CA LEU A 179 10.62 -1.46 9.63
C LEU A 179 11.28 -2.69 9.04
N LYS A 180 11.67 -2.65 7.75
CA LYS A 180 12.37 -3.76 7.10
C LYS A 180 13.63 -4.19 7.84
N ILE A 181 14.41 -3.23 8.33
CA ILE A 181 15.61 -3.52 9.13
C ILE A 181 15.21 -4.07 10.51
N LEU A 182 14.22 -3.48 11.18
CA LEU A 182 13.79 -3.92 12.52
C LEU A 182 13.17 -5.32 12.54
N THR A 183 12.49 -5.71 11.45
CA THR A 183 11.86 -7.04 11.33
C THR A 183 12.77 -8.10 10.74
N ASP A 184 13.96 -7.73 10.24
CA ASP A 184 14.94 -8.68 9.70
C ASP A 184 15.82 -9.22 10.85
N PRO A 185 15.71 -10.52 11.20
CA PRO A 185 16.46 -11.11 12.31
C PRO A 185 17.98 -11.12 12.10
N HIS A 186 18.45 -10.83 10.88
CA HIS A 186 19.87 -10.76 10.53
C HIS A 186 20.39 -9.33 10.34
N ALA A 187 19.52 -8.32 10.43
CA ALA A 187 19.95 -6.94 10.25
C ALA A 187 20.58 -6.39 11.54
N SER A 188 21.69 -5.67 11.38
CA SER A 188 22.30 -4.93 12.49
C SER A 188 21.61 -3.60 12.67
N GLU A 189 21.24 -3.26 13.90
CA GLU A 189 20.75 -1.94 14.31
C GLU A 189 21.69 -0.79 13.87
N LYS A 190 22.99 -1.06 13.67
CA LYS A 190 23.94 -0.07 13.14
C LYS A 190 23.57 0.43 11.73
N LYS A 191 22.81 -0.35 10.94
CA LYS A 191 22.26 0.10 9.65
C LYS A 191 21.19 1.18 9.81
N LEU A 192 20.49 1.25 10.95
CA LEU A 192 19.51 2.30 11.26
C LEU A 192 20.17 3.65 11.56
N ILE A 193 21.37 3.63 12.16
CA ILE A 193 22.14 4.85 12.43
C ILE A 193 22.82 5.37 11.14
N ALA A 194 23.16 4.47 10.22
CA ALA A 194 23.71 4.85 8.90
C ALA A 194 22.67 5.43 7.93
N LEU A 195 21.41 5.47 8.34
CA LEU A 195 20.24 5.71 7.50
C LEU A 195 19.92 7.20 7.36
N HIS A 196 20.91 8.03 7.02
CA HIS A 196 20.75 9.49 6.86
C HIS A 196 20.15 10.25 8.06
N TYR A 197 19.96 9.57 9.21
CA TYR A 197 19.60 10.16 10.48
C TYR A 197 20.89 10.57 11.20
N TYR A 198 20.94 11.80 11.68
CA TYR A 198 22.11 12.32 12.38
C TYR A 198 22.37 11.55 13.68
N ASP A 199 21.30 11.15 14.38
CA ASP A 199 21.34 10.34 15.60
C ASP A 199 20.01 9.60 15.83
N GLN A 200 19.97 8.76 16.88
CA GLN A 200 18.78 8.01 17.29
C GLN A 200 17.60 8.92 17.68
N SER A 201 17.86 10.10 18.24
CA SER A 201 16.80 11.04 18.64
C SER A 201 16.14 11.69 17.42
N HIS A 202 16.90 11.95 16.36
CA HIS A 202 16.41 12.42 15.08
C HIS A 202 15.54 11.33 14.41
N LEU A 203 15.97 10.06 14.46
CA LEU A 203 15.17 8.92 13.98
C LEU A 203 13.85 8.76 14.73
N ILE A 204 13.84 8.94 16.06
CA ILE A 204 12.62 8.80 16.89
C ILE A 204 11.66 9.98 16.68
N LYS A 205 12.16 11.15 16.29
CA LYS A 205 11.36 12.38 16.12
C LYS A 205 10.76 12.55 14.72
N ASP A 206 11.42 12.03 13.69
CA ASP A 206 10.98 12.06 12.27
C ASP A 206 9.82 11.08 12.03
#